data_AF-A0A957KCA6-F1
#
_entry.id   AF-A0A957KCA6-F1
#
_cell.length_a   1.000
_cell.length_b   1.000
_cell.length_c   1.000
_cell.angle_alpha   90.00
_cell.angle_beta   90.00
_cell.angle_gamma   90.00
#
_symmetry.space_group_name_H-M   'P 1'
#
loop_
_entity.id
_entity.type
_entity.pdbx_description
1 polymer ?
#
loop_
_entity_poly.entity_id
_entity_poly.type
_entity_poly.pdbx_seq_one_letter_code
_entity_poly.pdbx_strand_id
1 'polypeptide(L)' 'HEIQPWTHLPLYVPANMVGIHLANNDKAIAAGLVYRPLEETVRDLLAWNATRPADREKRDPSITREREQELLKAWHER' A
#
# COMPACT_ATOMS: atom_id res chain seq x y z
N HIS A 1 -11.20 3.17 18.23
CA HIS A 1 -9.75 2.92 18.07
C HIS A 1 -9.06 3.87 17.07
N GLU A 2 -9.48 5.14 16.92
CA GLU A 2 -8.76 6.16 16.11
C GLU A 2 -8.31 5.73 14.69
N ILE A 3 -9.00 4.77 14.07
CA ILE A 3 -8.76 4.35 12.69
C ILE A 3 -9.38 5.41 11.78
N GLN A 4 -8.62 5.96 10.84
CA GLN A 4 -9.12 6.95 9.87
C GLN A 4 -8.77 6.51 8.43
N PRO A 5 -9.60 6.87 7.43
CA PRO A 5 -9.28 6.56 6.05
C PRO A 5 -7.99 7.25 5.66
N TRP A 6 -7.20 6.63 4.78
CA TRP A 6 -5.93 7.21 4.29
C TRP A 6 -4.87 7.44 5.37
N THR A 7 -5.03 6.93 6.59
CA THR A 7 -4.02 7.00 7.65
C THR A 7 -3.70 5.62 8.21
N HIS A 8 -2.41 5.38 8.48
CA HIS A 8 -1.88 4.12 9.02
C HIS A 8 -2.10 2.90 8.10
N LEU A 9 -1.49 1.75 8.43
CA LEU A 9 -1.87 0.46 7.83
C LEU A 9 -2.77 -0.34 8.78
N PRO A 10 -3.76 -1.10 8.27
CA PRO A 10 -4.12 -1.17 6.85
C PRO A 10 -4.78 0.11 6.35
N LEU A 11 -4.26 0.65 5.26
CA LEU A 11 -4.86 1.77 4.55
C LEU A 11 -6.17 1.27 3.97
N TYR A 12 -7.28 1.89 4.35
CA TYR A 12 -8.58 1.54 3.82
C TYR A 12 -9.17 2.72 3.07
N VAL A 13 -9.91 2.39 2.03
CA VAL A 13 -10.68 3.34 1.25
C VAL A 13 -12.16 3.19 1.63
N PRO A 14 -12.85 4.28 1.98
CA PRO A 14 -14.27 4.24 2.30
C PRO A 14 -15.10 3.66 1.14
N ALA A 15 -16.10 2.86 1.46
CA ALA A 15 -16.91 2.15 0.45
C ALA A 15 -17.62 3.07 -0.55
N ASN A 16 -17.85 4.34 -0.19
CA ASN A 16 -18.46 5.33 -1.08
C ASN A 16 -17.47 5.89 -2.14
N MET A 17 -16.17 5.58 -2.06
CA MET A 17 -15.16 6.01 -3.02
C MET A 17 -14.92 4.96 -4.13
N VAL A 18 -15.98 4.58 -4.83
CA VAL A 18 -16.00 3.45 -5.79
C VAL A 18 -14.97 3.59 -6.93
N GLY A 19 -14.64 4.81 -7.34
CA GLY A 19 -13.75 5.07 -8.48
C GLY A 19 -12.25 5.07 -8.15
N ILE A 20 -11.86 4.95 -6.89
CA ILE A 20 -10.47 5.23 -6.44
C ILE A 20 -9.42 4.28 -7.04
N HIS A 21 -9.83 3.07 -7.44
CA HIS A 21 -8.97 2.05 -8.04
C HIS A 21 -9.30 1.83 -9.52
N LEU A 22 -10.15 2.67 -10.11
CA LEU A 22 -10.56 2.59 -11.51
C LEU A 22 -9.82 3.65 -12.32
N ALA A 23 -9.06 3.22 -13.32
CA ALA A 23 -8.44 4.09 -14.30
C ALA A 23 -8.50 3.44 -15.68
N ASN A 24 -9.02 4.15 -16.68
CA ASN A 24 -8.95 3.71 -18.06
C ASN A 24 -7.58 4.11 -18.63
N ASN A 25 -6.83 3.14 -19.15
CA ASN A 25 -5.53 3.34 -19.77
C ASN A 25 -5.48 2.91 -21.25
N ASP A 26 -6.63 2.76 -21.91
CA ASP A 26 -6.74 2.27 -23.29
C ASP A 26 -5.92 3.12 -24.26
N LYS A 27 -5.91 4.44 -24.07
CA LYS A 27 -5.12 5.37 -24.90
C LYS A 27 -3.61 5.09 -24.81
N ALA A 28 -3.11 4.71 -23.63
CA ALA A 28 -1.70 4.41 -23.44
C ALA A 28 -1.32 3.09 -24.11
N ILE A 29 -2.18 2.08 -23.96
CA ILE A 29 -2.01 0.79 -24.64
C ILE A 29 -2.06 0.97 -26.17
N ALA A 30 -3.00 1.76 -26.67
CA ALA A 30 -3.10 2.08 -28.10
C ALA A 30 -1.86 2.83 -28.64
N ALA A 31 -1.18 3.61 -27.79
CA ALA A 31 0.09 4.27 -28.11
C ALA A 31 1.31 3.34 -28.01
N GLY A 32 1.13 2.06 -27.68
CA GLY A 32 2.20 1.05 -27.62
C GLY A 32 2.76 0.80 -26.22
N LEU A 33 2.14 1.31 -25.15
CA LEU A 33 2.54 0.96 -23.79
C LEU A 33 2.27 -0.53 -23.52
N VAL A 34 3.26 -1.22 -22.95
CA VAL A 34 3.15 -2.61 -22.53
C VAL A 34 3.26 -2.73 -21.02
N TYR A 35 2.58 -3.74 -20.45
CA TYR A 35 2.71 -4.04 -19.03
C TYR A 35 4.03 -4.77 -18.76
N ARG A 36 4.75 -4.31 -17.75
CA ARG A 36 5.89 -5.03 -17.20
C ARG A 36 5.39 -6.24 -16.39
N PRO A 37 6.04 -7.42 -16.47
CA PRO A 37 5.75 -8.52 -15.57
C PRO A 37 5.85 -8.10 -14.10
N LEU A 38 4.91 -8.57 -13.27
CA LEU A 38 4.90 -8.23 -11.84
C LEU A 38 6.21 -8.66 -11.15
N GLU A 39 6.74 -9.83 -11.50
CA GLU A 39 7.99 -10.34 -10.95
C GLU A 39 9.18 -9.40 -11.21
N GLU A 40 9.28 -8.85 -12.42
CA GLU A 40 10.33 -7.88 -12.76
C GLU A 40 10.17 -6.60 -11.94
N THR A 41 8.93 -6.11 -11.80
CA THR A 41 8.64 -4.93 -10.98
C THR A 41 9.04 -5.15 -9.52
N VAL A 42 8.71 -6.30 -8.93
CA VAL A 42 9.06 -6.64 -7.55
C VAL A 42 10.57 -6.73 -7.38
N ARG A 43 11.27 -7.43 -8.28
CA ARG A 43 12.72 -7.60 -8.24
C ARG A 43 13.43 -6.25 -8.31
N ASP A 44 13.06 -5.41 -9.28
CA ASP A 44 13.69 -4.10 -9.48
C ASP A 44 13.42 -3.17 -8.29
N LEU A 45 12.20 -3.19 -7.74
CA LEU A 45 11.85 -2.41 -6.55
C LEU A 45 12.68 -2.81 -5.34
N LEU A 46 12.87 -4.11 -5.10
CA LEU A 46 13.70 -4.61 -4.00
C LEU A 46 15.18 -4.25 -4.18
N ALA A 47 15.70 -4.41 -5.40
CA ALA A 47 17.07 -4.04 -5.72
C ALA A 47 17.32 -2.55 -5.50
N TRP A 48 16.42 -1.69 -6.02
CA TRP A 48 16.48 -0.25 -5.76
C TRP A 48 16.39 0.07 -4.27
N ASN A 49 15.45 -0.56 -3.55
CA ASN A 49 15.26 -0.29 -2.12
C ASN A 49 16.51 -0.63 -1.28
N ALA A 50 17.29 -1.62 -1.69
CA ALA A 50 18.56 -1.98 -1.05
C ALA A 50 19.66 -0.93 -1.22
N THR A 51 19.60 -0.11 -2.27
CA THR A 51 20.59 0.97 -2.51
C THR A 51 20.33 2.24 -1.69
N ARG A 52 19.16 2.34 -1.07
CA ARG A 52 18.75 3.54 -0.33
C ARG A 52 19.47 3.63 1.02
N PRO A 53 19.87 4.83 1.46
CA PRO A 53 20.41 5.05 2.80
C PRO A 53 19.48 4.47 3.86
N ALA A 54 20.05 3.94 4.95
CA ALA A 54 19.28 3.41 6.08
C ALA A 54 18.70 4.53 6.97
N ASP A 55 18.09 5.56 6.37
CA ASP A 55 17.37 6.58 7.14
C ASP A 55 16.13 5.95 7.79
N ARG A 56 16.27 5.62 9.09
CA ARG A 56 15.25 4.90 9.86
C ARG A 56 13.88 5.59 9.84
N GLU A 57 13.83 6.91 9.69
CA GLU A 57 12.58 7.69 9.64
C GLU A 57 11.61 7.26 8.52
N LYS A 58 12.08 6.65 7.42
CA LYS A 58 11.22 6.20 6.32
C LYS A 58 10.84 4.72 6.34
N ARG A 59 11.33 3.97 7.34
CA ARG A 59 11.04 2.53 7.51
C ARG A 59 10.23 2.25 8.78
N ASP A 60 9.74 3.30 9.44
CA ASP A 60 8.86 3.14 10.59
C ASP A 60 7.62 2.35 10.13
N PRO A 61 7.29 1.23 10.78
CA PRO A 61 6.10 0.49 10.41
C PRO A 61 4.89 1.42 10.54
N SER A 62 4.13 1.52 9.46
CA SER A 62 2.87 2.28 9.38
C SER A 62 1.85 1.93 10.47
N ILE A 63 2.03 0.77 11.12
CA ILE A 63 1.36 0.35 12.35
C ILE A 63 2.35 -0.46 13.19
N THR A 64 2.49 -0.14 14.48
CA THR A 64 3.30 -0.96 15.38
C THR A 64 2.60 -2.29 15.67
N ARG A 65 3.38 -3.32 16.02
CA ARG A 65 2.84 -4.65 16.32
C ARG A 65 1.88 -4.60 17.51
N GLU A 66 2.17 -3.77 18.50
CA GLU A 66 1.34 -3.58 19.70
C GLU A 66 -0.03 -2.99 19.33
N ARG A 67 -0.04 -1.99 18.43
CA ARG A 67 -1.28 -1.38 17.96
C ARG A 67 -2.11 -2.34 17.13
N GLU A 68 -1.47 -3.12 16.24
CA GLU A 68 -2.15 -4.15 15.47
C GLU A 68 -2.86 -5.18 16.38
N GLN A 69 -2.17 -5.65 17.42
CA GLN A 69 -2.72 -6.60 18.38
C GLN A 69 -3.91 -6.03 19.17
N GLU A 70 -3.83 -4.77 19.60
CA GLU A 70 -4.94 -4.08 20.27
C GLU A 70 -6.19 -4.04 19.38
N LEU A 71 -6.01 -3.67 18.10
CA LEU A 71 -7.11 -3.58 17.13
C LEU A 71 -7.74 -4.94 16.84
N LEU A 72 -6.92 -5.97 16.65
CA LEU A 72 -7.40 -7.32 16.38
C LEU A 72 -8.18 -7.90 17.57
N LYS A 73 -7.68 -7.68 18.80
CA LYS A 73 -8.40 -8.10 20.01
C LYS A 73 -9.78 -7.44 20.11
N ALA A 74 -9.84 -6.12 19.93
CA ALA A 74 -11.09 -5.39 19.99
C ALA A 74 -12.08 -5.77 18.87
N TRP A 75 -11.58 -6.17 17.69
CA TRP A 75 -12.41 -6.69 16.61
C TRP A 75 -13.00 -8.05 16.94
N HIS A 76 -12.24 -8.93 17.58
CA HIS A 76 -12.72 -10.27 17.97
C HIS A 76 -13.66 -10.27 19.18
N GLU A 77 -13.62 -9.25 20.03
CA GLU A 77 -14.53 -9.07 21.16
C GLU A 77 -15.89 -8.44 20.77
N ARG A 78 -16.08 -8.15 19.48
CA ARG A 78 -17.23 -7.46 18.92
C ARG A 78 -18.23 -8.43 18.29
#